data_AF-A0A9E4HVY9-F1
#
_entry.id   AF-A0A9E4HVY9-F1
#
_cell.length_a   1.000
_cell.length_b   1.000
_cell.length_c   1.000
_cell.angle_alpha   90.00
_cell.angle_beta   90.00
_cell.angle_gamma   90.00
#
_symmetry.space_group_name_H-M   'P 1'
#
loop_
_entity.id
_entity.type
_entity.pdbx_description
1 polymer ?
#
loop_
_entity_poly.entity_id
_entity_poly.type
_entity_poly.pdbx_seq_one_letter_code
_entity_poly.pdbx_strand_id
1 'polypeptide(L)'
;PTTHRSLETNGTEEDATQTIVGQFTSVTSPSLLLELRGQYSREDRPRSANALKPLVDLSLGEFGTRSFRPTTQFDWRAQAAGNLTWIINDHNLKAGFDYNHVFIDQKFGFFQNGGYLVFGSDVETTLDIIGVGGSIPNRFDSPAFITRGPPCC
;
A
#
# COMPACT_ATOMS: atom_id res chain seq x y z
N PRO A 1 25.06 -1.08 7.43
CA PRO A 1 24.28 0.16 7.66
C PRO A 1 23.53 0.10 8.99
N THR A 2 23.96 0.88 9.98
CA THR A 2 23.26 1.04 11.26
C THR A 2 22.22 2.13 11.11
N THR A 3 20.93 1.79 11.18
CA THR A 3 19.85 2.78 11.18
C THR A 3 19.49 3.13 12.60
N HIS A 4 19.30 4.42 12.91
CA HIS A 4 18.78 4.92 14.20
C HIS A 4 17.26 4.67 14.35
N ARG A 5 16.78 3.51 13.90
CA ARG A 5 15.37 3.16 13.83
C ARG A 5 15.13 1.83 14.54
N SER A 6 14.16 1.82 15.45
CA SER A 6 13.73 0.60 16.13
C SER A 6 13.09 -0.39 15.15
N LEU A 7 13.16 -1.68 15.44
CA LEU A 7 12.42 -2.73 14.70
C LEU A 7 10.91 -2.48 14.71
N GLU A 8 10.40 -1.82 15.75
CA GLU A 8 8.99 -1.40 15.88
C GLU A 8 8.57 -0.43 14.76
N THR A 9 9.50 0.40 14.27
CA THR A 9 9.31 1.31 13.13
C THR A 9 9.36 0.59 11.79
N ASN A 10 9.43 -0.74 11.78
CA ASN A 10 9.25 -1.56 10.60
C ASN A 10 7.86 -2.23 10.58
N GLY A 11 7.55 -2.93 9.50
CA GLY A 11 6.28 -3.61 9.31
C GLY A 11 6.46 -4.80 8.39
N THR A 12 5.55 -5.76 8.50
CA THR A 12 5.52 -6.90 7.60
C THR A 12 4.76 -6.49 6.35
N GLU A 13 5.41 -6.62 5.20
CA GLU A 13 4.72 -6.55 3.91
C GLU A 13 4.18 -7.95 3.63
N GLU A 14 2.86 -8.06 3.65
CA GLU A 14 2.14 -9.26 3.28
C GLU A 14 1.62 -9.09 1.85
N ASP A 15 1.51 -10.19 1.12
CA ASP A 15 1.05 -10.21 -0.26
C ASP A 15 0.24 -11.48 -0.52
N ALA A 16 -0.90 -11.31 -1.18
CA ALA A 16 -1.74 -12.39 -1.66
C ALA A 16 -2.29 -12.04 -3.04
N THR A 17 -1.81 -12.76 -4.06
CA THR A 17 -2.31 -12.65 -5.43
C THR A 17 -3.12 -13.90 -5.81
N GLN A 18 -4.32 -13.70 -6.36
CA GLN A 18 -5.11 -14.75 -6.98
C GLN A 18 -5.43 -14.38 -8.42
N THR A 19 -5.12 -15.29 -9.35
CA THR A 19 -5.37 -15.09 -10.78
C THR A 19 -6.13 -16.28 -11.34
N ILE A 20 -7.16 -16.00 -12.11
CA ILE A 20 -7.89 -16.98 -12.92
C ILE A 20 -7.82 -16.57 -14.39
N VAL A 21 -7.52 -17.53 -15.25
CA VAL A 21 -7.45 -17.35 -16.70
C VAL A 21 -8.28 -18.44 -17.35
N GLY A 22 -9.08 -18.03 -18.33
CA GLY A 22 -9.88 -18.93 -19.15
C GLY A 22 -9.68 -18.61 -20.61
N GLN A 23 -9.60 -19.66 -21.43
CA GLN A 23 -9.62 -19.54 -22.88
C GLN A 23 -10.63 -20.55 -23.43
N PHE A 24 -11.37 -20.11 -24.43
CA PHE A 24 -12.30 -20.94 -25.18
C PHE A 24 -12.06 -20.73 -26.67
N THR A 25 -11.78 -21.82 -27.38
CA THR A 25 -11.61 -21.82 -28.83
C THR A 25 -12.55 -22.86 -29.41
N SER A 26 -13.34 -22.46 -30.42
CA SER A 26 -14.31 -23.33 -31.06
C SER A 26 -14.36 -23.10 -32.56
N VAL A 27 -14.36 -24.21 -33.30
CA VAL A 27 -14.71 -24.24 -34.72
C VAL A 27 -16.19 -24.62 -34.78
N THR A 28 -17.06 -23.61 -34.85
CA THR A 28 -18.52 -23.82 -34.83
C THR A 28 -19.02 -24.38 -36.16
N SER A 29 -18.33 -24.06 -37.25
CA SER A 29 -18.54 -24.64 -38.59
C SER A 29 -17.21 -24.67 -39.36
N PRO A 30 -17.10 -25.37 -40.50
CA PRO A 30 -15.87 -25.37 -41.30
C PRO A 30 -15.39 -23.97 -41.73
N SER A 31 -16.28 -22.98 -41.68
CA SER A 31 -16.01 -21.60 -42.07
C SER A 31 -15.98 -20.60 -40.91
N LEU A 32 -16.27 -21.01 -39.67
CA LEU A 32 -16.42 -20.10 -38.54
C LEU A 32 -15.56 -20.54 -37.35
N LEU A 33 -14.61 -19.68 -36.97
CA LEU A 33 -13.74 -19.84 -35.81
C LEU A 33 -14.02 -18.74 -34.79
N LEU A 34 -14.29 -19.14 -33.55
CA LEU A 34 -14.48 -18.27 -32.40
C LEU A 34 -13.37 -18.52 -31.38
N GLU A 35 -12.73 -17.44 -30.93
CA GLU A 35 -11.73 -17.45 -29.87
C GLU A 35 -12.12 -16.43 -28.81
N LEU A 36 -12.24 -16.87 -27.55
CA LEU A 36 -12.52 -16.02 -26.39
C LEU A 36 -11.43 -16.23 -25.34
N ARG A 37 -10.94 -15.15 -24.75
CA ARG A 37 -10.02 -15.17 -23.60
C ARG A 37 -10.55 -14.27 -22.51
N GLY A 38 -10.39 -14.71 -21.26
CA GLY A 38 -10.71 -13.93 -20.08
C GLY A 38 -9.65 -14.12 -19.01
N GLN A 39 -9.29 -13.04 -18.33
CA GLN A 39 -8.41 -13.06 -17.18
C GLN A 39 -8.99 -12.17 -16.09
N TYR A 40 -8.95 -12.67 -14.86
CA TYR A 40 -9.20 -11.87 -13.67
C TYR A 40 -8.06 -12.09 -12.69
N SER A 41 -7.49 -11.01 -12.17
CA SER A 41 -6.45 -11.04 -11.16
C SER A 41 -6.81 -10.10 -10.04
N ARG A 42 -6.61 -10.53 -8.79
CA ARG A 42 -6.73 -9.68 -7.62
C ARG A 42 -5.48 -9.85 -6.77
N GLU A 43 -5.01 -8.74 -6.25
CA GLU A 43 -3.85 -8.68 -5.37
C GLU A 43 -4.19 -7.82 -4.15
N ASP A 44 -3.96 -8.38 -2.96
CA ASP A 44 -4.13 -7.68 -1.69
C ASP A 44 -2.74 -7.54 -1.03
N ARG A 45 -2.33 -6.31 -0.72
CA ARG A 45 -1.04 -5.97 -0.08
C ARG A 45 -1.23 -5.24 1.26
N PRO A 46 -1.61 -5.95 2.33
CA PRO A 46 -1.64 -5.35 3.65
C PRO A 46 -0.22 -5.11 4.16
N ARG A 47 0.02 -3.93 4.75
CA ARG A 47 1.27 -3.61 5.45
C ARG A 47 0.96 -3.43 6.92
N SER A 48 1.13 -4.49 7.69
CA SER A 48 0.96 -4.49 9.14
C SER A 48 2.16 -3.80 9.81
N ALA A 49 1.92 -3.14 10.95
CA ALA A 49 2.99 -2.53 11.73
C ALA A 49 3.50 -3.51 12.79
N ASN A 50 4.82 -3.53 13.03
CA ASN A 50 5.42 -4.39 14.05
C ASN A 50 5.03 -3.99 15.48
N ALA A 51 4.61 -2.73 15.67
CA ALA A 51 4.03 -2.22 16.89
C ALA A 51 2.85 -1.31 16.56
N LEU A 52 1.89 -1.21 17.48
CA LEU A 52 0.79 -0.25 17.48
C LEU A 52 0.97 0.70 18.67
N LYS A 53 1.94 1.61 18.55
CA LYS A 53 2.32 2.59 19.58
C LYS A 53 2.48 3.97 18.90
N PRO A 54 2.26 5.07 19.63
CA PRO A 54 2.57 6.39 19.11
C PRO A 54 3.99 6.46 18.57
N LEU A 55 4.16 7.12 17.43
CA LEU A 55 5.48 7.38 16.87
C LEU A 55 6.24 8.34 17.78
N VAL A 56 7.44 8.00 18.21
CA VAL A 56 8.34 8.96 18.86
C VAL A 56 9.51 9.20 17.91
N ASP A 57 9.61 10.43 17.41
CA ASP A 57 10.59 10.84 16.42
C ASP A 57 11.47 11.96 17.01
N LEU A 58 12.75 11.61 17.19
CA LEU A 58 13.76 12.40 17.86
C LEU A 58 14.97 12.57 16.92
N SER A 59 15.76 13.61 17.12
CA SER A 59 17.00 13.83 16.35
C SER A 59 18.01 12.66 16.47
N LEU A 60 17.92 11.87 17.53
CA LEU A 60 18.76 10.70 17.80
C LEU A 60 18.18 9.36 17.31
N GLY A 61 16.91 9.32 16.89
CA GLY A 61 16.27 8.13 16.38
C GLY A 61 14.76 8.07 16.54
N GLU A 62 14.17 7.03 15.96
CA GLU A 62 12.72 6.82 15.90
C GLU A 62 12.32 5.47 16.53
N PHE A 63 11.23 5.46 17.30
CA PHE A 63 10.59 4.24 17.79
C PHE A 63 9.06 4.35 17.80
N GLY A 64 8.35 3.22 17.93
CA GLY A 64 6.89 3.17 17.77
C GLY A 64 6.43 2.97 16.32
N THR A 65 5.14 3.22 16.04
CA THR A 65 4.52 2.96 14.73
C THR A 65 4.84 4.07 13.74
N ARG A 66 5.48 3.72 12.62
CA ARG A 66 5.77 4.67 11.55
C ARG A 66 4.51 5.37 11.05
N SER A 67 4.61 6.68 10.81
CA SER A 67 3.46 7.59 10.68
C SER A 67 2.39 7.17 9.67
N PHE A 68 2.74 6.55 8.54
CA PHE A 68 1.78 6.18 7.50
C PHE A 68 1.24 4.75 7.63
N ARG A 69 1.69 3.96 8.62
CA ARG A 69 1.21 2.58 8.83
C ARG A 69 0.16 2.52 9.94
N PRO A 70 -0.72 1.51 9.94
CA PRO A 70 -0.89 0.46 8.92
C PRO A 70 -1.51 1.00 7.62
N THR A 71 -1.16 0.38 6.49
CA THR A 71 -1.78 0.68 5.19
C THR A 71 -2.37 -0.58 4.59
N THR A 72 -3.47 -0.43 3.89
CA THR A 72 -4.03 -1.49 3.04
C THR A 72 -4.03 -0.99 1.60
N GLN A 73 -3.58 -1.85 0.70
CA GLN A 73 -3.65 -1.63 -0.73
C GLN A 73 -4.29 -2.89 -1.33
N PHE A 74 -5.22 -2.71 -2.25
CA PHE A 74 -5.68 -3.81 -3.08
C PHE A 74 -5.87 -3.33 -4.52
N ASP A 75 -5.63 -4.23 -5.45
CA ASP A 75 -5.85 -4.01 -6.86
C ASP A 75 -6.48 -5.22 -7.52
N TRP A 76 -7.32 -4.96 -8.52
CA TRP A 76 -7.87 -6.01 -9.36
C TRP A 76 -7.90 -5.60 -10.81
N ARG A 77 -7.73 -6.59 -11.67
CA ARG A 77 -7.70 -6.45 -13.12
C ARG A 77 -8.64 -7.47 -13.75
N ALA A 78 -9.52 -6.99 -14.62
CA ALA A 78 -10.38 -7.82 -15.45
C ALA A 78 -10.05 -7.56 -16.92
N GLN A 79 -9.78 -8.61 -17.66
CA GLN A 79 -9.49 -8.58 -19.09
C GLN A 79 -10.36 -9.58 -19.82
N ALA A 80 -10.90 -9.18 -20.95
CA ALA A 80 -11.63 -10.06 -21.84
C ALA A 80 -11.32 -9.69 -23.28
N ALA A 81 -11.13 -10.68 -24.14
CA ALA A 81 -11.05 -10.42 -25.57
C ALA A 81 -11.72 -11.55 -26.34
N GLY A 82 -12.21 -11.20 -27.53
CA GLY A 82 -12.83 -12.15 -28.43
C GLY A 82 -12.44 -11.87 -29.87
N ASN A 83 -12.27 -12.93 -30.64
CA ASN A 83 -12.03 -12.87 -32.07
C ASN A 83 -12.98 -13.84 -32.78
N LEU A 84 -13.59 -13.35 -33.85
CA LEU A 84 -14.41 -14.13 -34.77
C LEU A 84 -13.76 -14.07 -36.14
N THR A 85 -13.46 -15.23 -36.72
CA THR A 85 -13.01 -15.36 -38.10
C THR A 85 -14.08 -16.09 -38.90
N TRP A 86 -14.53 -15.50 -39.99
CA TRP A 86 -15.52 -16.08 -40.90
C TRP A 86 -14.98 -16.12 -42.33
N ILE A 87 -14.91 -17.32 -42.89
CA ILE A 87 -14.49 -17.58 -44.27
C ILE A 87 -15.74 -17.71 -45.14
N ILE A 88 -15.89 -16.85 -46.14
CA ILE A 88 -17.04 -16.82 -47.05
C ILE A 88 -16.50 -16.90 -48.47
N ASN A 89 -16.47 -18.11 -49.04
CA ASN A 89 -15.83 -18.39 -50.34
C ASN A 89 -14.38 -17.86 -50.36
N ASP A 90 -14.08 -16.92 -51.26
CA ASP A 90 -12.76 -16.29 -51.43
C ASP A 90 -12.54 -15.07 -50.51
N HIS A 91 -13.48 -14.79 -49.59
CA HIS A 91 -13.40 -13.68 -48.65
C HIS A 91 -13.17 -14.16 -47.20
N ASN A 92 -12.42 -13.38 -46.43
CA ASN A 92 -12.20 -13.63 -45.00
C ASN A 92 -12.56 -12.36 -44.22
N LEU A 93 -13.54 -12.49 -43.32
CA LEU A 93 -13.94 -11.43 -42.41
C LEU A 93 -13.43 -11.76 -41.00
N LYS A 94 -12.79 -10.77 -40.37
CA LYS A 94 -12.33 -10.87 -38.99
C LYS A 94 -12.88 -9.71 -38.18
N ALA A 95 -13.44 -10.01 -37.03
CA ALA A 95 -13.91 -9.03 -36.06
C ALA A 95 -13.45 -9.44 -34.67
N GLY A 96 -13.19 -8.47 -33.81
CA GLY A 96 -12.80 -8.76 -32.44
C GLY A 96 -13.07 -7.60 -31.50
N PHE A 97 -13.00 -7.90 -30.20
CA PHE A 97 -13.08 -6.93 -29.13
C PHE A 97 -11.99 -7.19 -28.10
N ASP A 98 -11.58 -6.14 -27.40
CA ASP A 98 -10.69 -6.22 -26.25
C ASP A 98 -11.21 -5.28 -25.16
N TYR A 99 -11.27 -5.78 -23.95
CA TYR A 99 -11.67 -5.08 -22.75
C TYR A 99 -10.61 -5.29 -21.68
N ASN A 100 -10.17 -4.20 -21.07
CA ASN A 100 -9.23 -4.21 -19.97
C ASN A 100 -9.65 -3.15 -18.97
N HIS A 101 -9.84 -3.57 -17.72
CA HIS A 101 -10.13 -2.70 -16.62
C HIS A 101 -9.20 -3.02 -15.45
N VAL A 102 -8.68 -1.96 -14.85
CA VAL A 102 -7.82 -2.04 -13.67
C VAL A 102 -8.38 -1.08 -12.64
N PHE A 103 -8.56 -1.59 -11.43
CA PHE A 103 -8.94 -0.82 -10.27
C PHE A 103 -7.86 -0.97 -9.21
N ILE A 104 -7.50 0.14 -8.59
CA ILE A 104 -6.50 0.20 -7.53
C ILE A 104 -7.09 1.08 -6.44
N ASP A 105 -7.08 0.58 -5.21
CA ASP A 105 -7.39 1.37 -4.04
C ASP A 105 -6.27 1.26 -3.02
N GLN A 106 -5.89 2.39 -2.46
CA GLN A 106 -4.83 2.48 -1.49
C GLN A 106 -5.20 3.48 -0.41
N LYS A 107 -5.27 2.97 0.82
CA LYS A 107 -5.58 3.79 1.99
C LYS A 107 -4.31 4.13 2.75
N PHE A 108 -4.03 5.43 2.84
CA PHE A 108 -3.00 5.98 3.72
C PHE A 108 -3.65 6.70 4.89
N GLY A 109 -3.31 6.28 6.10
CA GLY A 109 -3.61 7.07 7.30
C GLY A 109 -2.31 7.55 7.91
N PHE A 110 -2.19 8.86 8.09
CA PHE A 110 -1.03 9.46 8.76
C PHE A 110 -1.31 9.65 10.25
N PHE A 111 -0.33 9.30 11.10
CA PHE A 111 -0.37 9.38 12.56
C PHE A 111 -1.61 8.72 13.18
N GLN A 112 -2.04 7.59 12.62
CA GLN A 112 -3.22 6.83 13.08
C GLN A 112 -3.11 6.40 14.56
N ASN A 113 -1.88 6.15 15.03
CA ASN A 113 -1.58 5.78 16.42
C ASN A 113 -1.06 6.96 17.26
N GLY A 114 -1.12 8.17 16.72
CA GLY A 114 -0.52 9.37 17.30
C GLY A 114 1.01 9.41 17.16
N GLY A 115 1.60 10.51 17.59
CA GLY A 115 3.05 10.67 17.62
C GLY A 115 3.50 11.89 18.42
N TYR A 116 4.77 11.85 18.80
CA TYR A 116 5.47 12.83 19.58
C TYR A 116 6.76 13.16 18.84
N LEU A 117 6.94 14.42 18.49
CA LEU A 117 8.16 14.92 17.85
C LEU A 117 8.85 15.92 18.76
N VAL A 118 10.18 15.92 18.72
CA VAL A 118 11.00 17.00 19.29
C VAL A 118 11.77 17.66 18.15
N PHE A 119 11.46 18.92 17.84
CA PHE A 119 12.04 19.64 16.71
C PHE A 119 13.25 20.49 17.12
N GLY A 120 14.28 20.51 16.26
CA GLY A 120 15.30 21.56 16.26
C GLY A 120 16.24 21.59 17.47
N SER A 121 16.30 20.52 18.26
CA SER A 121 17.20 20.38 19.40
C SER A 121 18.45 19.57 19.05
N ASP A 122 19.60 20.05 19.52
CA ASP A 122 20.81 19.26 19.66
C ASP A 122 20.57 18.07 20.59
N VAL A 123 21.41 17.03 20.49
CA VAL A 123 21.20 15.75 21.19
C VAL A 123 21.06 15.93 22.70
N GLU A 124 21.86 16.82 23.30
CA GLU A 124 21.82 17.12 24.73
C GLU A 124 20.46 17.70 25.14
N THR A 125 19.98 18.71 24.42
CA THR A 125 18.65 19.29 24.66
C THR A 125 17.52 18.29 24.42
N THR A 126 17.63 17.41 23.41
CA THR A 126 16.63 16.34 23.20
C THR A 126 16.58 15.38 24.38
N LEU A 127 17.75 14.96 24.89
CA LEU A 127 17.86 14.08 26.07
C LEU A 127 17.35 14.77 27.34
N ASP A 128 17.57 16.08 27.49
CA ASP A 128 17.05 16.89 28.60
C ASP A 128 15.51 16.93 28.59
N ILE A 129 14.91 17.17 27.41
CA ILE A 129 13.45 17.23 27.24
C ILE A 129 12.77 15.87 27.53
N ILE A 130 13.35 14.76 27.07
CA ILE A 130 12.75 13.42 27.25
C ILE A 130 13.12 12.76 28.59
N GLY A 131 14.14 13.27 29.27
CA GLY A 131 14.63 12.79 30.56
C GLY A 131 13.66 13.02 31.72
N VAL A 132 13.96 12.43 32.87
CA VAL A 132 13.16 12.56 34.11
C VAL A 132 13.86 13.46 35.15
N GLY A 133 14.93 14.15 34.76
CA GLY A 133 15.76 14.95 35.68
C GLY A 133 16.56 16.07 35.01
N GLY A 134 16.05 16.56 33.88
CA GLY A 134 16.68 17.62 33.10
C GLY A 134 16.40 19.02 33.62
N SER A 135 17.02 20.02 32.99
CA SER A 135 16.75 21.45 33.23
C SER A 135 15.32 21.86 32.84
N ILE A 136 14.68 21.05 31.99
CA ILE A 136 13.26 21.09 31.66
C ILE A 136 12.52 19.95 32.40
N PRO A 137 11.84 20.23 33.53
CA PRO A 137 11.27 19.17 34.38
C PRO A 137 10.08 18.43 33.76
N ASN A 138 9.37 19.06 32.82
CA ASN A 138 8.16 18.52 32.20
C ASN A 138 8.36 18.43 30.67
N ARG A 139 8.41 17.22 30.14
CA ARG A 139 8.60 16.95 28.71
C ARG A 139 7.58 17.61 27.77
N PHE A 140 6.37 17.90 28.27
CA PHE A 140 5.28 18.52 27.50
C PHE A 140 5.29 20.05 27.55
N ASP A 141 6.12 20.65 28.40
CA ASP A 141 6.17 22.10 28.58
C ASP A 141 7.22 22.76 27.66
N SER A 142 8.04 21.96 26.99
CA SER A 142 9.01 22.45 26.01
C SER A 142 8.31 22.88 24.71
N PRO A 143 8.59 24.09 24.18
CA PRO A 143 8.03 24.52 22.89
C PRO A 143 8.57 23.70 21.71
N ALA A 144 9.65 22.93 21.91
CA ALA A 144 10.18 22.01 20.91
C ALA A 144 9.37 20.69 20.83
N PHE A 145 8.55 20.39 21.83
CA PHE A 145 7.74 19.17 21.87
C PHE A 145 6.41 19.36 21.13
N ILE A 146 6.13 18.48 20.17
CA ILE A 146 4.91 18.52 19.36
C ILE A 146 4.19 17.18 19.44
N THR A 147 2.89 17.23 19.77
CA THR A 147 1.98 16.09 19.62
C THR A 147 1.36 16.09 18.22
N ARG A 148 1.28 14.92 17.60
CA ARG A 148 0.55 14.68 16.35
C ARG A 148 -0.47 13.60 16.63
N GLY A 149 -1.74 13.97 16.73
CA GLY A 149 -2.83 13.01 16.86
C GLY A 149 -3.41 12.64 15.49
N PRO A 150 -4.19 11.55 15.40
CA PRO A 150 -5.19 11.45 14.35
C PRO A 150 -6.06 12.73 14.40
N PRO A 151 -6.56 13.24 13.26
CA PRO A 151 -7.54 14.32 13.30
C PRO A 151 -8.67 13.88 14.25
N CYS A 152 -8.86 14.62 15.34
CA CYS A 152 -10.05 14.46 16.16
C CYS A 152 -11.25 14.58 15.22
N CYS A 153 -12.16 13.61 15.29
CA CYS A 153 -13.39 13.55 14.51
C CYS A 153 -14.11 14.90 14.45
#